data_AF-A0A8H9MGR4-F1
#
_entry.id   AF-A0A8H9MGR4-F1
#
_cell.length_a   1.000
_cell.length_b   1.000
_cell.length_c   1.000
_cell.angle_alpha   90.00
_cell.angle_beta   90.00
_cell.angle_gamma   90.00
#
_symmetry.space_group_name_H-M   'P 1'
#
loop_
_entity.id
_entity.type
_entity.pdbx_description
1 polymer ?
#
loop_
_entity_poly.entity_id
_entity_poly.type
_entity_poly.pdbx_seq_one_letter_code
_entity_poly.pdbx_strand_id
1 'polypeptide(L)'
;MSVLVLALRNGTPTPVAASLEYGAADFSLPDESRTSPRKVPIIGPWLLRMIRETYLVGADLTDPVVSPAKYPAPGDFPSLLVLTGGLDTLRHDMRAFAENARAHGARVTHHEFPGADHAFTHYKPLATARTAIEMIADHLRTAYDTGAGGGTGREPGTEAP
;
A
#
# COMPACT_ATOMS: atom_id res chain seq x y z
N MET A 1 3.54 9.85 5.02
CA MET A 1 3.51 10.41 3.66
C MET A 1 3.64 9.29 2.63
N SER A 2 2.93 9.39 1.51
CA SER A 2 2.86 8.39 0.44
C SER A 2 3.90 8.67 -0.64
N VAL A 3 4.94 7.84 -0.69
CA VAL A 3 5.94 7.86 -1.77
C VAL A 3 5.34 7.47 -3.11
N LEU A 4 4.28 6.65 -3.10
CA LEU A 4 3.57 6.24 -4.31
C LEU A 4 2.90 7.43 -4.99
N VAL A 5 2.17 8.24 -4.21
CA VAL A 5 1.51 9.44 -4.74
C VAL A 5 2.55 10.49 -5.16
N LEU A 6 3.65 10.64 -4.42
CA LEU A 6 4.74 11.53 -4.82
C LEU A 6 5.34 11.10 -6.18
N ALA A 7 5.58 9.80 -6.38
CA ALA A 7 6.09 9.31 -7.66
C ALA A 7 5.11 9.60 -8.81
N LEU A 8 3.81 9.34 -8.62
CA LEU A 8 2.80 9.64 -9.64
C LEU A 8 2.68 11.13 -9.95
N ARG A 9 2.75 12.00 -8.93
CA ARG A 9 2.75 13.47 -9.10
C ARG A 9 3.99 13.97 -9.85
N ASN A 10 5.16 13.41 -9.55
CA ASN A 10 6.42 13.81 -10.17
C ASN A 10 6.62 13.23 -11.57
N GLY A 11 5.80 12.25 -11.96
CA GLY A 11 5.90 11.57 -13.24
C GLY A 11 6.97 10.48 -13.24
N THR A 12 7.83 10.46 -14.25
CA THR A 12 8.76 9.34 -14.48
C THR A 12 10.07 9.48 -13.69
N PRO A 13 10.64 8.36 -13.17
CA PRO A 13 10.15 6.99 -13.30
C PRO A 13 9.02 6.67 -12.30
N THR A 14 7.93 6.07 -12.80
CA THR A 14 6.84 5.55 -11.97
C THR A 14 7.14 4.11 -11.52
N PRO A 15 6.78 3.71 -10.29
CA PRO A 15 6.96 2.33 -9.83
C PRO A 15 6.19 1.34 -10.72
N VAL A 16 6.78 0.18 -10.99
CA VAL A 16 6.10 -0.91 -11.75
C VAL A 16 5.08 -1.67 -10.88
N ALA A 17 5.27 -1.63 -9.56
CA ALA A 17 4.41 -2.23 -8.55
C ALA A 17 4.64 -1.56 -7.19
N ALA A 18 3.69 -1.73 -6.28
CA ALA A 18 3.83 -1.42 -4.86
C ALA A 18 3.26 -2.56 -4.02
N SER A 19 3.94 -2.87 -2.90
CA SER A 19 3.39 -3.70 -1.82
C SER A 19 3.13 -2.81 -0.61
N LEU A 20 1.98 -3.00 0.02
CA LEU A 20 1.44 -2.16 1.08
C LEU A 20 0.98 -3.06 2.21
N GLU A 21 1.80 -3.18 3.25
CA GLU A 21 1.53 -4.03 4.41
C GLU A 21 0.99 -3.17 5.57
N TYR A 22 -0.18 -3.53 6.10
CA TYR A 22 -0.80 -2.92 7.29
C TYR A 22 -0.74 -1.37 7.32
N GLY A 23 -0.88 -0.74 6.15
CA GLY A 23 -0.77 0.72 6.01
C GLY A 23 -1.95 1.49 6.60
N ALA A 24 -1.85 2.82 6.52
CA ALA A 24 -2.95 3.75 6.71
C ALA A 24 -3.12 4.55 5.42
N ALA A 25 -4.34 4.61 4.87
CA ALA A 25 -4.60 5.21 3.58
C ALA A 25 -5.40 6.51 3.67
N ASP A 26 -6.15 6.75 4.75
CA ASP A 26 -6.99 7.94 4.90
C ASP A 26 -6.96 8.54 6.31
N PHE A 27 -6.05 9.48 6.57
CA PHE A 27 -5.99 10.21 7.83
C PHE A 27 -7.08 11.29 7.97
N SER A 28 -7.83 11.60 6.91
CA SER A 28 -8.96 12.54 6.98
C SER A 28 -10.16 11.94 7.72
N LEU A 29 -10.24 10.61 7.80
CA LEU A 29 -11.27 9.93 8.57
C LEU A 29 -11.03 10.08 10.09
N PRO A 30 -12.10 10.19 10.89
CA PRO A 30 -12.00 10.23 12.35
C PRO A 30 -11.41 8.91 12.89
N ASP A 31 -10.67 8.96 14.00
CA ASP A 31 -10.05 7.75 14.56
C ASP A 31 -11.08 6.73 15.05
N GLU A 32 -12.27 7.20 15.43
CA GLU A 32 -13.41 6.41 15.84
C GLU A 32 -13.97 5.53 14.72
N SER A 33 -13.66 5.84 13.44
CA SER A 33 -14.06 4.97 12.32
C SER A 33 -13.23 3.69 12.25
N ARG A 34 -12.12 3.61 13.00
CA ARG A 34 -11.20 2.48 13.01
C ARG A 34 -11.47 1.60 14.22
N THR A 35 -11.64 0.30 13.98
CA THR A 35 -11.99 -0.66 15.03
C THR A 35 -11.11 -1.91 14.95
N SER A 36 -10.77 -2.44 16.11
CA SER A 36 -10.07 -3.73 16.25
C SER A 36 -10.93 -4.71 17.07
N PRO A 37 -10.89 -6.03 16.78
CA PRO A 37 -11.53 -7.05 17.59
C PRO A 37 -10.70 -7.36 18.84
N ARG A 38 -9.43 -6.90 18.91
CA ARG A 38 -8.61 -7.05 20.11
C ARG A 38 -8.96 -5.98 21.12
N LYS A 39 -9.00 -6.39 22.39
CA LYS A 39 -9.11 -5.48 23.53
C LYS A 39 -7.92 -4.50 23.61
N VAL A 40 -6.73 -4.97 23.22
CA VAL A 40 -5.49 -4.18 23.23
C VAL A 40 -4.77 -4.41 21.89
N PRO A 41 -5.15 -3.70 20.82
CA PRO A 41 -4.46 -3.77 19.54
C PRO A 41 -3.10 -3.08 19.62
N ILE A 42 -2.17 -3.44 18.73
CA ILE A 42 -0.89 -2.74 18.60
C ILE A 42 -1.12 -1.27 18.22
N ILE A 43 -1.97 -1.03 17.22
CA ILE A 43 -2.42 0.32 16.86
C ILE A 43 -3.67 0.66 17.67
N GLY A 44 -3.45 1.18 18.87
CA GLY A 44 -4.52 1.68 19.75
C GLY A 44 -4.78 3.19 19.59
N PRO A 45 -5.85 3.70 20.24
CA PRO A 45 -6.22 5.13 20.18
C PRO A 45 -5.09 6.08 20.58
N TRP A 46 -4.30 5.71 21.59
CA TRP A 46 -3.16 6.52 22.04
C TRP A 46 -2.11 6.70 20.94
N LEU A 47 -1.78 5.63 20.19
CA LEU A 47 -0.76 5.68 19.14
C LEU A 47 -1.26 6.47 17.92
N LEU A 48 -2.53 6.30 17.53
CA LEU A 48 -3.16 7.10 16.47
C LEU A 48 -3.14 8.59 16.83
N ARG A 49 -3.55 8.93 18.05
CA ARG A 49 -3.51 10.30 18.57
C ARG A 49 -2.09 10.86 18.56
N MET A 50 -1.11 10.09 19.03
CA MET A 50 0.30 10.52 19.03
C MET A 50 0.79 10.81 17.62
N ILE A 51 0.50 9.97 16.62
CA ILE A 51 0.86 10.21 15.22
C ILE A 51 0.21 11.51 14.71
N ARG A 52 -1.07 11.74 15.01
CA ARG A 52 -1.77 12.98 14.61
C ARG A 52 -1.15 14.23 15.24
N GLU A 53 -0.89 14.18 16.54
CA GLU A 53 -0.39 15.31 17.34
C GLU A 53 1.12 15.53 17.20
N THR A 54 1.83 14.71 16.41
CA THR A 54 3.27 14.88 16.16
C THR A 54 3.59 14.96 14.67
N TYR A 55 3.30 13.90 13.93
CA TYR A 55 3.70 13.74 12.54
C TYR A 55 2.78 14.48 11.56
N LEU A 56 1.50 14.67 11.92
CA LEU A 56 0.50 15.30 11.06
C LEU A 56 0.11 16.71 11.50
N VAL A 57 0.85 17.31 12.44
CA VAL A 57 0.57 18.67 12.93
C VAL A 57 0.71 19.67 11.79
N GLY A 58 -0.36 20.43 11.54
CA GLY A 58 -0.41 21.43 10.47
C GLY A 58 -0.49 20.84 9.05
N ALA A 59 -0.55 19.52 8.89
CA ALA A 59 -0.73 18.87 7.60
C ALA A 59 -2.21 18.93 7.16
N ASP A 60 -2.44 19.13 5.86
CA ASP A 60 -3.75 18.89 5.27
C ASP A 60 -3.98 17.38 5.16
N LEU A 61 -4.88 16.87 6.00
CA LEU A 61 -5.21 15.45 6.05
C LEU A 61 -5.93 14.95 4.80
N THR A 62 -6.41 15.85 3.95
CA THR A 62 -7.02 15.51 2.66
C THR A 62 -6.01 15.49 1.51
N ASP A 63 -4.79 15.99 1.71
CA ASP A 63 -3.73 15.91 0.70
C ASP A 63 -3.43 14.42 0.38
N PRO A 64 -3.52 13.99 -0.89
CA PRO A 64 -3.17 12.63 -1.29
C PRO A 64 -1.77 12.14 -0.87
N VAL A 65 -0.80 13.03 -0.62
CA VAL A 65 0.51 12.61 -0.08
C VAL A 65 0.41 12.24 1.41
N VAL A 66 -0.54 12.81 2.15
CA VAL A 66 -0.83 12.40 3.53
C VAL A 66 -1.77 11.19 3.53
N SER A 67 -2.86 11.28 2.77
CA SER A 67 -3.94 10.30 2.69
C SER A 67 -4.09 9.77 1.26
N PRO A 68 -3.30 8.76 0.85
CA PRO A 68 -3.33 8.23 -0.53
C PRO A 68 -4.69 7.73 -1.01
N ALA A 69 -5.64 7.41 -0.12
CA ALA A 69 -7.03 7.12 -0.50
C ALA A 69 -7.75 8.30 -1.16
N LYS A 70 -7.24 9.53 -0.99
CA LYS A 70 -7.77 10.76 -1.63
C LYS A 70 -7.16 11.03 -3.00
N TYR A 71 -6.26 10.18 -3.49
CA TYR A 71 -5.67 10.36 -4.82
C TYR A 71 -6.76 10.37 -5.91
N PRO A 72 -6.83 11.40 -6.78
CA PRO A 72 -8.00 11.62 -7.65
C PRO A 72 -8.12 10.61 -8.79
N ALA A 73 -7.03 9.91 -9.14
CA ALA A 73 -7.01 8.92 -10.21
C ALA A 73 -6.51 7.57 -9.66
N PRO A 74 -7.27 6.89 -8.78
CA PRO A 74 -6.81 5.67 -8.13
C PRO A 74 -6.63 4.49 -9.11
N GLY A 75 -7.12 4.60 -10.35
CA GLY A 75 -6.81 3.68 -11.45
C GLY A 75 -5.37 3.78 -11.96
N ASP A 76 -4.69 4.91 -11.75
CA ASP A 76 -3.31 5.14 -12.18
C ASP A 76 -2.29 4.47 -11.24
N PHE A 77 -2.75 3.88 -10.12
CA PHE A 77 -1.85 3.13 -9.27
C PHE A 77 -1.24 1.95 -10.03
N PRO A 78 0.05 1.64 -9.79
CA PRO A 78 0.69 0.48 -10.38
C PRO A 78 0.10 -0.81 -9.81
N SER A 79 0.65 -1.97 -10.17
CA SER A 79 0.24 -3.24 -9.55
C SER A 79 0.34 -3.16 -8.03
N LEU A 80 -0.80 -3.29 -7.32
CA LEU A 80 -0.85 -3.19 -5.87
C LEU A 80 -0.99 -4.57 -5.23
N LEU A 81 -0.13 -4.87 -4.26
CA LEU A 81 -0.36 -5.90 -3.27
C LEU A 81 -0.71 -5.21 -1.95
N VAL A 82 -1.93 -5.42 -1.46
CA VAL A 82 -2.40 -4.88 -0.19
C VAL A 82 -2.57 -6.03 0.81
N LEU A 83 -1.80 -6.01 1.89
CA LEU A 83 -1.85 -7.03 2.94
C LEU A 83 -2.36 -6.42 4.24
N THR A 84 -3.40 -7.03 4.82
CA THR A 84 -4.07 -6.54 6.04
C THR A 84 -4.14 -7.61 7.12
N GLY A 85 -4.11 -7.19 8.38
CA GLY A 85 -4.37 -8.08 9.52
C GLY A 85 -5.82 -7.96 9.97
N GLY A 86 -6.53 -9.08 10.13
CA GLY A 86 -7.94 -9.07 10.57
C GLY A 86 -8.13 -8.54 11.98
N LEU A 87 -7.08 -8.54 12.81
CA LEU A 87 -7.08 -7.97 14.15
C LEU A 87 -6.59 -6.52 14.20
N ASP A 88 -6.07 -5.99 13.09
CA ASP A 88 -5.55 -4.62 13.01
C ASP A 88 -6.71 -3.60 13.01
N THR A 89 -6.48 -2.49 13.70
CA THR A 89 -7.33 -1.30 13.73
C THR A 89 -7.43 -0.63 12.36
N LEU A 90 -6.35 -0.69 11.55
CA LEU A 90 -6.25 -0.04 10.25
C LEU A 90 -6.82 -0.87 9.08
N ARG A 91 -7.29 -2.10 9.33
CA ARG A 91 -7.70 -3.03 8.26
C ARG A 91 -8.76 -2.46 7.32
N HIS A 92 -9.72 -1.71 7.85
CA HIS A 92 -10.85 -1.18 7.09
C HIS A 92 -10.41 -0.11 6.11
N ASP A 93 -9.43 0.71 6.53
CA ASP A 93 -8.84 1.80 5.73
C ASP A 93 -8.16 1.22 4.48
N MET A 94 -7.28 0.24 4.67
CA MET A 94 -6.58 -0.42 3.56
C MET A 94 -7.50 -1.29 2.69
N ARG A 95 -8.53 -1.90 3.27
CA ARG A 95 -9.55 -2.62 2.49
C ARG A 95 -10.31 -1.68 1.57
N ALA A 96 -10.83 -0.56 2.10
CA ALA A 96 -11.54 0.43 1.31
C ALA A 96 -10.65 1.05 0.22
N PHE A 97 -9.39 1.33 0.54
CA PHE A 97 -8.39 1.77 -0.43
C PHE A 97 -8.21 0.78 -1.57
N ALA A 98 -8.02 -0.51 -1.26
CA ALA A 98 -7.84 -1.57 -2.24
C ALA A 98 -9.08 -1.77 -3.14
N GLU A 99 -10.27 -1.75 -2.54
CA GLU A 99 -11.54 -1.85 -3.25
C GLU A 99 -11.74 -0.66 -4.19
N ASN A 100 -11.47 0.56 -3.72
CA ASN A 100 -11.59 1.78 -4.52
C ASN A 100 -10.62 1.77 -5.72
N ALA A 101 -9.35 1.44 -5.50
CA ALA A 101 -8.36 1.34 -6.58
C ALA A 101 -8.76 0.28 -7.62
N ARG A 102 -9.22 -0.90 -7.16
CA ARG A 102 -9.70 -1.96 -8.05
C ARG A 102 -10.91 -1.54 -8.86
N ALA A 103 -11.88 -0.86 -8.24
CA ALA A 103 -13.09 -0.38 -8.91
C ALA A 103 -12.79 0.64 -10.02
N HIS A 104 -11.66 1.34 -9.93
CA HIS A 104 -11.21 2.32 -10.93
C HIS A 104 -10.16 1.76 -11.91
N GLY A 105 -9.93 0.45 -11.92
CA GLY A 105 -9.13 -0.23 -12.95
C GLY A 105 -7.69 -0.53 -12.56
N ALA A 106 -7.23 -0.19 -11.36
CA ALA A 106 -5.91 -0.60 -10.91
C ALA A 106 -5.86 -2.14 -10.72
N ARG A 107 -4.70 -2.74 -11.02
CA ARG A 107 -4.46 -4.16 -10.74
C ARG A 107 -4.17 -4.35 -9.26
N VAL A 108 -5.14 -4.88 -8.51
CA VAL A 108 -5.04 -4.99 -7.03
C VAL A 108 -5.24 -6.42 -6.55
N THR A 109 -4.21 -6.97 -5.93
CA THR A 109 -4.30 -8.16 -5.06
C THR A 109 -4.46 -7.69 -3.62
N HIS A 110 -5.59 -8.01 -2.98
CA HIS A 110 -5.80 -7.74 -1.56
C HIS A 110 -5.92 -9.07 -0.81
N HIS A 111 -5.20 -9.20 0.30
CA HIS A 111 -5.29 -10.35 1.18
C HIS A 111 -5.38 -9.90 2.65
N GLU A 112 -6.28 -10.51 3.39
CA GLU A 112 -6.42 -10.32 4.83
C GLU A 112 -6.01 -11.59 5.56
N PHE A 113 -5.12 -11.45 6.55
CA PHE A 113 -4.73 -12.50 7.49
C PHE A 113 -5.62 -12.42 8.73
N PRO A 114 -6.66 -13.26 8.90
CA PRO A 114 -7.73 -13.00 9.88
C PRO A 114 -7.25 -12.96 11.33
N GLY A 115 -6.27 -13.79 11.68
CA GLY A 115 -5.71 -13.87 13.04
C GLY A 115 -4.51 -12.96 13.29
N ALA A 116 -4.16 -12.08 12.36
CA ALA A 116 -2.98 -11.23 12.43
C ALA A 116 -3.33 -9.81 12.88
N ASP A 117 -2.51 -9.24 13.75
CA ASP A 117 -2.55 -7.83 14.16
C ASP A 117 -1.53 -7.03 13.33
N HIS A 118 -1.40 -5.73 13.60
CA HIS A 118 -0.43 -4.85 12.94
C HIS A 118 1.00 -5.40 12.98
N ALA A 119 1.83 -5.06 11.98
CA ALA A 119 3.22 -5.51 11.87
C ALA A 119 3.42 -7.04 11.74
N PHE A 120 2.42 -7.78 11.25
CA PHE A 120 2.46 -9.25 11.15
C PHE A 120 3.56 -9.83 10.25
N THR A 121 4.22 -9.02 9.42
CA THR A 121 5.41 -9.44 8.65
C THR A 121 6.68 -9.52 9.49
N HIS A 122 6.69 -8.89 10.67
CA HIS A 122 7.84 -8.80 11.58
C HIS A 122 7.59 -9.48 12.93
N TYR A 123 6.37 -9.98 13.16
CA TYR A 123 5.95 -10.53 14.44
C TYR A 123 5.29 -11.90 14.30
N LYS A 124 5.01 -12.55 15.44
CA LYS A 124 4.32 -13.85 15.46
C LYS A 124 2.87 -13.72 14.95
N PRO A 125 2.33 -14.78 14.30
CA PRO A 125 2.97 -16.08 14.04
C PRO A 125 3.96 -16.06 12.87
N LEU A 126 5.08 -16.80 13.01
CA LEU A 126 6.12 -16.88 11.98
C LEU A 126 5.58 -17.39 10.63
N ALA A 127 4.59 -18.29 10.65
CA ALA A 127 3.96 -18.79 9.44
C ALA A 127 3.28 -17.66 8.64
N THR A 128 2.53 -16.78 9.32
CA THR A 128 1.89 -15.61 8.70
C THR A 128 2.93 -14.65 8.13
N ALA A 129 3.98 -14.34 8.91
CA ALA A 129 5.07 -13.50 8.44
C ALA A 129 5.73 -14.06 7.17
N ARG A 130 6.01 -15.37 7.17
CA ARG A 130 6.62 -16.07 6.03
C ARG A 130 5.73 -16.00 4.79
N THR A 131 4.45 -16.35 4.91
CA THR A 131 3.49 -16.28 3.81
C THR A 131 3.38 -14.86 3.26
N ALA A 132 3.31 -13.84 4.12
CA ALA A 132 3.26 -12.45 3.68
C ALA A 132 4.51 -12.04 2.89
N ILE A 133 5.71 -12.43 3.36
CA ILE A 133 6.97 -12.17 2.66
C ILE A 133 7.03 -12.89 1.31
N GLU A 134 6.56 -14.14 1.23
CA GLU A 134 6.46 -14.89 -0.02
C GLU A 134 5.53 -14.19 -1.03
N MET A 135 4.36 -13.71 -0.58
CA MET A 135 3.44 -12.93 -1.42
C MET A 135 4.07 -11.64 -1.96
N ILE A 136 4.83 -10.92 -1.13
CA ILE A 136 5.56 -9.71 -1.54
C ILE A 136 6.59 -10.08 -2.63
N ALA A 137 7.37 -11.14 -2.40
CA ALA A 137 8.37 -11.58 -3.36
C ALA A 137 7.75 -11.96 -4.71
N ASP A 138 6.65 -12.71 -4.71
CA ASP A 138 5.97 -13.14 -5.93
C ASP A 138 5.35 -11.96 -6.69
N HIS A 139 4.75 -11.01 -5.97
CA HIS A 139 4.18 -9.79 -6.58
C HIS A 139 5.26 -8.96 -7.28
N LEU A 140 6.39 -8.74 -6.61
CA LEU A 140 7.50 -7.98 -7.19
C LEU A 140 8.12 -8.72 -8.38
N ARG A 141 8.36 -10.03 -8.27
CA ARG A 141 8.88 -10.86 -9.37
C ARG A 141 7.99 -10.77 -10.61
N THR A 142 6.69 -10.96 -10.43
CA THR A 142 5.69 -10.85 -11.51
C THR A 142 5.73 -9.49 -12.19
N ALA A 143 5.85 -8.41 -11.39
CA ALA A 143 5.88 -7.05 -11.93
C ALA A 143 7.14 -6.78 -12.78
N TYR A 144 8.31 -7.27 -12.35
CA TYR A 144 9.55 -7.10 -13.10
C TYR A 144 9.62 -8.01 -14.34
N ASP A 145 9.09 -9.23 -14.27
CA ASP A 145 9.02 -10.12 -15.42
C ASP A 145 8.10 -9.56 -16.53
N THR A 146 6.99 -8.94 -16.13
CA THR A 146 6.05 -8.27 -17.06
C THR A 146 6.65 -6.98 -17.63
N GLY A 147 7.42 -6.23 -16.83
CA GLY A 147 8.09 -5.00 -17.26
C GLY A 147 9.29 -5.22 -18.19
N ALA A 148 10.01 -6.34 -18.04
CA ALA A 148 11.16 -6.70 -18.87
C ALA A 148 10.79 -7.05 -20.32
N GLY A 149 9.53 -7.40 -20.59
CA GLY A 149 9.04 -7.69 -21.95
C GLY A 149 8.64 -6.47 -22.79
N GLY A 150 8.64 -5.26 -22.20
CA GLY A 150 8.18 -4.02 -22.86
C GLY A 150 9.29 -3.04 -23.29
N GLY A 151 10.56 -3.37 -23.03
CA GLY A 151 11.71 -2.56 -23.45
C GLY A 151 12.03 -2.78 -24.92
N THR A 152 11.72 -1.79 -25.75
CA THR A 152 12.02 -1.71 -27.19
C THR A 152 13.37 -2.33 -27.56
N GLY A 153 13.34 -3.31 -28.48
CA GLY A 153 14.52 -3.83 -29.13
C GLY A 153 15.31 -2.68 -29.77
N ARG A 154 16.55 -2.51 -29.32
CA ARG A 154 17.53 -1.70 -30.04
C ARG A 154 18.00 -2.54 -31.22
N GLU A 155 17.51 -2.23 -32.42
CA GLU A 155 18.10 -2.78 -33.64
C GLU A 155 19.59 -2.42 -33.67
N PRO A 156 20.50 -3.38 -33.91
CA PRO A 156 21.88 -3.07 -34.18
C PRO A 156 21.96 -2.37 -35.55
N GLY A 157 22.16 -1.06 -35.51
CA GLY A 157 22.39 -0.24 -36.69
C GLY A 157 23.53 -0.80 -37.51
N THR A 158 23.27 -1.02 -38.79
CA THR A 158 24.23 -1.42 -39.81
C THR A 158 25.21 -0.27 -40.01
N GLU A 159 26.49 -0.49 -39.69
CA GLU A 159 27.57 0.41 -40.09
C GLU A 159 28.13 -0.12 -41.41
N ALA A 160 28.11 0.72 -42.44
CA ALA A 160 28.76 0.49 -43.72
C ALA A 160 29.11 1.84 -44.35
N PRO A 161 30.13 1.93 -45.22
CA PRO A 161 31.38 1.15 -45.31
C PRO A 161 32.61 1.93 -44.82
#